data_AF-A0A958C8X6-F1
#
_entry.id   AF-A0A958C8X6-F1
#
_cell.length_a   1.000
_cell.length_b   1.000
_cell.length_c   1.000
_cell.angle_alpha   90.00
_cell.angle_beta   90.00
_cell.angle_gamma   90.00
#
_symmetry.space_group_name_H-M   'P 1'
#
loop_
_entity.id
_entity.type
_entity.pdbx_description
1 polymer ?
#
loop_
_entity_poly.entity_id
_entity_poly.type
_entity_poly.pdbx_seq_one_letter_code
_entity_poly.pdbx_strand_id
1 'polypeptide(L)'
;MTSTSDDLPIEVGAAPDDASDKLDFKKILPIFVIVLIDLMGLTIIIPLLSLYAAAFGVTAFTVGMLGATYPLAQFIGAPILGRLSDRYGRKPILLVSQVGTLVGFLLLGVAGSIIVLFISRLIDGLSGGNIATAQAVITDNTNEKTRTQGLGLIGAAFGLGFVIGPVIAFLSLQASGNNYSAPAFVAAGFSL
;
A
#
# COMPACT_ATOMS: atom_id res chain seq x y z
N MET A 1 -52.98 -49.20 -20.60
CA MET A 1 -51.59 -49.38 -20.13
C MET A 1 -50.93 -48.02 -20.14
N THR A 2 -51.05 -47.33 -19.01
CA THR A 2 -50.49 -46.00 -18.74
C THR A 2 -49.08 -46.20 -18.17
N SER A 3 -48.05 -45.87 -18.94
CA SER A 3 -46.66 -45.84 -18.48
C SER A 3 -46.37 -44.44 -17.95
N THR A 4 -46.54 -44.25 -16.65
CA THR A 4 -45.99 -43.12 -15.89
C THR A 4 -44.48 -43.23 -15.91
N SER A 5 -43.82 -42.36 -16.67
CA SER A 5 -42.39 -42.09 -16.52
C SER A 5 -42.18 -41.35 -15.21
N ASP A 6 -41.42 -41.97 -14.31
CA ASP A 6 -40.87 -41.38 -13.09
C ASP A 6 -40.09 -40.10 -13.41
N ASP A 7 -40.74 -38.95 -13.22
CA ASP A 7 -40.06 -37.68 -13.02
C ASP A 7 -39.52 -37.68 -11.58
N LEU A 8 -38.32 -38.23 -11.39
CA LEU A 8 -37.58 -38.05 -10.15
C LEU A 8 -37.21 -36.56 -10.02
N PRO A 9 -37.64 -35.86 -8.96
CA PRO A 9 -37.22 -34.49 -8.74
C PRO A 9 -35.71 -34.49 -8.51
N ILE A 10 -35.00 -33.73 -9.35
CA ILE A 10 -33.60 -33.40 -9.12
C ILE A 10 -33.58 -32.64 -7.79
N GLU A 11 -33.11 -33.29 -6.72
CA GLU A 11 -32.69 -32.60 -5.50
C GLU A 11 -31.58 -31.65 -5.91
N VAL A 12 -31.96 -30.39 -6.16
CA VAL A 12 -31.05 -29.26 -6.15
C VAL A 12 -30.57 -29.17 -4.71
N GLY A 13 -29.49 -29.91 -4.40
CA GLY A 13 -28.81 -29.83 -3.13
C GLY A 13 -28.58 -28.35 -2.84
N ALA A 14 -29.19 -27.86 -1.76
CA ALA A 14 -29.07 -26.49 -1.33
C ALA A 14 -27.57 -26.13 -1.32
N ALA A 15 -27.20 -25.16 -2.15
CA ALA A 15 -25.87 -24.59 -2.12
C ALA A 15 -25.58 -24.17 -0.67
N PRO A 16 -24.36 -24.41 -0.14
CA PRO A 16 -24.05 -24.07 1.25
C PRO A 16 -24.33 -22.57 1.47
N ASP A 17 -25.35 -22.27 2.26
CA ASP A 17 -25.81 -20.92 2.61
C ASP A 17 -24.91 -20.29 3.70
N ASP A 18 -23.59 -20.49 3.60
CA ASP A 18 -22.61 -20.06 4.63
C ASP A 18 -21.72 -18.88 4.19
N ALA A 19 -21.85 -18.43 2.94
CA ALA A 19 -21.13 -17.27 2.44
C ALA A 19 -21.68 -16.02 3.12
N SER A 20 -21.10 -15.62 4.24
CA SER A 20 -21.57 -14.49 5.04
C SER A 20 -21.89 -13.28 4.17
N ASP A 21 -23.12 -12.78 4.25
CA ASP A 21 -23.59 -11.58 3.53
C ASP A 21 -22.83 -10.30 3.91
N LYS A 22 -21.94 -10.36 4.90
CA LYS A 22 -21.20 -9.22 5.44
C LYS A 22 -19.70 -9.42 5.25
N LEU A 23 -19.02 -8.32 4.96
CA LEU A 23 -17.56 -8.29 4.84
C LEU A 23 -16.89 -8.64 6.18
N ASP A 24 -15.94 -9.57 6.16
CA ASP A 24 -15.09 -9.86 7.32
C ASP A 24 -13.99 -8.79 7.45
N PHE A 25 -14.33 -7.70 8.13
CA PHE A 25 -13.42 -6.58 8.36
C PHE A 25 -12.12 -6.99 9.05
N LYS A 26 -12.09 -8.06 9.86
CA LYS A 26 -10.86 -8.47 10.56
C LYS A 26 -9.79 -8.96 9.60
N LYS A 27 -10.19 -9.55 8.47
CA LYS A 27 -9.28 -10.04 7.43
C LYS A 27 -8.82 -8.92 6.49
N ILE A 28 -9.68 -7.93 6.25
CA ILE A 28 -9.41 -6.84 5.31
C ILE A 28 -8.66 -5.68 5.98
N LEU A 29 -8.89 -5.43 7.27
CA LEU A 29 -8.31 -4.32 8.01
C LEU A 29 -6.77 -4.27 7.93
N PRO A 30 -6.01 -5.38 8.11
CA PRO A 30 -4.55 -5.33 7.97
C PRO A 30 -4.10 -4.89 6.58
N ILE A 31 -4.81 -5.31 5.54
CA ILE A 31 -4.51 -4.97 4.14
C ILE A 31 -4.81 -3.49 3.87
N PHE A 32 -5.94 -3.01 4.39
CA PHE A 32 -6.30 -1.61 4.36
C PHE A 32 -5.24 -0.73 5.04
N VAL A 33 -4.77 -1.14 6.23
CA VAL A 33 -3.74 -0.40 6.99
C VAL A 33 -2.42 -0.35 6.22
N ILE A 34 -1.97 -1.47 5.62
CA ILE A 34 -0.76 -1.51 4.79
C ILE A 34 -0.85 -0.49 3.65
N VAL A 35 -1.93 -0.55 2.85
CA VAL A 35 -2.13 0.37 1.73
C VAL A 35 -2.22 1.82 2.22
N LEU A 36 -2.89 2.06 3.34
CA LEU A 36 -3.01 3.39 3.91
C LEU A 36 -1.63 3.96 4.30
N ILE A 37 -0.79 3.17 4.98
CA ILE A 37 0.55 3.59 5.40
C ILE A 37 1.43 3.90 4.19
N ASP A 38 1.43 3.06 3.16
CA ASP A 38 2.22 3.29 1.95
C ASP A 38 1.86 4.62 1.29
N LEU A 39 0.56 4.91 1.22
CA LEU A 39 0.07 6.15 0.62
C LEU A 39 0.33 7.35 1.49
N MET A 40 0.19 7.22 2.81
CA MET A 40 0.59 8.28 3.75
C MET A 40 2.08 8.59 3.64
N GLY A 41 2.93 7.56 3.59
CA GLY A 41 4.36 7.74 3.47
C GLY A 41 4.74 8.44 2.17
N LEU A 42 4.14 8.04 1.05
CA LEU A 42 4.32 8.72 -0.24
C LEU A 42 3.89 10.19 -0.17
N THR A 43 2.74 10.50 0.41
CA THR A 43 2.19 11.86 0.43
C THR A 43 2.80 12.75 1.50
N ILE A 44 3.41 12.17 2.54
CA ILE A 44 4.31 12.88 3.45
C ILE A 44 5.55 13.37 2.69
N ILE A 45 6.11 12.54 1.80
CA ILE A 45 7.39 12.82 1.14
C ILE A 45 7.27 13.85 0.03
N ILE A 46 6.19 13.83 -0.76
CA ILE A 46 5.99 14.77 -1.89
C ILE A 46 6.31 16.24 -1.53
N PRO A 47 5.74 16.83 -0.45
CA PRO A 47 6.07 18.21 -0.08
C PRO A 47 7.53 18.37 0.40
N LEU A 48 8.13 17.35 1.00
CA LEU A 48 9.54 17.37 1.44
C LEU A 48 10.52 17.46 0.26
N LEU A 49 10.19 16.87 -0.90
CA LEU A 49 11.07 16.90 -2.08
C LEU A 49 11.40 18.34 -2.51
N SER A 50 10.41 19.23 -2.48
CA SER A 50 10.61 20.66 -2.79
C SER A 50 11.46 21.37 -1.73
N LEU A 51 11.36 20.99 -0.46
CA LEU A 51 12.19 21.53 0.61
C LEU A 51 13.65 21.07 0.48
N TYR A 52 13.88 19.84 0.07
CA TYR A 52 15.23 19.34 -0.24
C TYR A 52 15.90 20.10 -1.39
N ALA A 53 15.12 20.56 -2.38
CA ALA A 53 15.61 21.43 -3.44
C ALA A 53 16.29 22.69 -2.87
N ALA A 54 15.60 23.34 -1.93
CA ALA A 54 16.09 24.54 -1.25
C ALA A 54 17.28 24.20 -0.33
N ALA A 55 17.21 23.09 0.40
CA ALA A 55 18.20 22.70 1.39
C ALA A 55 19.55 22.28 0.77
N PHE A 56 19.51 21.46 -0.28
CA PHE A 56 20.71 20.94 -0.95
C PHE A 56 21.15 21.77 -2.16
N GLY A 57 20.43 22.84 -2.49
CA GLY A 57 20.74 23.70 -3.65
C GLY A 57 20.65 22.96 -4.99
N VAL A 58 19.80 21.92 -5.08
CA VAL A 58 19.65 21.11 -6.30
C VAL A 58 18.57 21.70 -7.22
N THR A 59 18.69 21.43 -8.52
CA THR A 59 17.76 21.94 -9.52
C THR A 59 16.38 21.28 -9.39
N ALA A 60 15.33 21.99 -9.82
CA ALA A 60 13.97 21.42 -9.90
C ALA A 60 13.91 20.15 -10.76
N PHE A 61 14.75 20.06 -11.80
CA PHE A 61 14.88 18.85 -12.61
C PHE A 61 15.37 17.64 -11.77
N THR A 62 16.37 17.85 -10.91
CA THR A 62 16.89 16.80 -10.02
C THR A 62 15.83 16.34 -9.02
N VAL A 63 15.03 17.26 -8.50
CA VAL A 63 13.90 16.96 -7.61
C VAL A 63 12.82 16.16 -8.34
N GLY A 64 12.54 16.51 -9.60
CA GLY A 64 11.64 15.74 -10.46
C GLY A 64 12.14 14.31 -10.68
N MET A 65 13.44 14.13 -10.94
CA MET A 65 14.06 12.81 -11.05
C MET A 65 13.97 12.01 -9.74
N LEU A 66 14.19 12.66 -8.60
CA LEU A 66 14.04 12.05 -7.29
C LEU A 66 12.59 11.60 -7.04
N GLY A 67 11.62 12.45 -7.36
CA GLY A 67 10.19 12.13 -7.28
C GLY A 67 9.80 10.97 -8.20
N ALA A 68 10.38 10.90 -9.41
CA ALA A 68 10.15 9.83 -10.38
C ALA A 68 10.81 8.50 -9.98
N THR A 69 11.81 8.52 -9.11
CA THR A 69 12.54 7.30 -8.71
C THR A 69 11.62 6.28 -8.04
N TYR A 70 10.71 6.74 -7.18
CA TYR A 70 9.74 5.84 -6.53
C TYR A 70 8.81 5.14 -7.52
N PRO A 71 8.02 5.83 -8.36
CA PRO A 71 7.11 5.14 -9.27
C PRO A 71 7.83 4.29 -10.32
N LEU A 72 9.05 4.66 -10.73
CA LEU A 72 9.89 3.82 -11.60
C LEU A 72 10.31 2.52 -10.91
N ALA A 73 10.76 2.63 -9.66
CA ALA A 73 11.12 1.47 -8.84
C ALA A 73 9.88 0.60 -8.56
N GLN A 74 8.73 1.20 -8.26
CA GLN A 74 7.46 0.52 -8.05
C GLN A 74 6.97 -0.21 -9.29
N PHE A 75 7.13 0.38 -10.48
CA PHE A 75 6.80 -0.25 -11.75
C PHE A 75 7.59 -1.57 -11.94
N ILE A 76 8.84 -1.62 -11.48
CA ILE A 76 9.68 -2.83 -11.53
C ILE A 76 9.34 -3.78 -10.37
N GLY A 77 9.18 -3.25 -9.16
CA GLY A 77 8.92 -4.01 -7.94
C GLY A 77 7.57 -4.70 -7.93
N ALA A 78 6.52 -4.05 -8.43
CA ALA A 78 5.14 -4.56 -8.44
C ALA A 78 5.00 -5.95 -9.10
N PRO A 79 5.45 -6.19 -10.35
CA PRO A 79 5.36 -7.51 -10.95
C PRO A 79 6.24 -8.55 -10.25
N ILE A 80 7.38 -8.14 -9.67
CA ILE A 80 8.27 -9.05 -8.94
C ILE A 80 7.60 -9.51 -7.65
N LEU A 81 7.12 -8.56 -6.83
CA LEU A 81 6.42 -8.82 -5.59
C LEU A 81 5.12 -9.59 -5.82
N GLY A 82 4.38 -9.28 -6.87
CA GLY A 82 3.17 -10.04 -7.25
C GLY A 82 3.46 -11.51 -7.54
N ARG A 83 4.46 -11.81 -8.39
CA ARG A 83 4.86 -13.20 -8.65
C ARG A 83 5.38 -13.90 -7.40
N LEU A 84 6.13 -13.17 -6.57
CA LEU A 84 6.67 -13.70 -5.32
C LEU A 84 5.55 -14.02 -4.33
N SER A 85 4.52 -13.18 -4.26
CA SER A 85 3.37 -13.34 -3.38
C SER A 85 2.47 -14.51 -3.80
N ASP A 86 2.32 -14.75 -5.09
CA ASP A 86 1.62 -15.92 -5.59
C ASP A 86 2.40 -17.23 -5.31
N ARG A 87 3.74 -17.19 -5.28
CA ARG A 87 4.58 -18.38 -5.03
C ARG A 87 4.78 -18.71 -3.55
N TYR A 88 5.05 -17.70 -2.72
CA TYR A 88 5.42 -17.88 -1.30
C TYR A 88 4.28 -17.54 -0.34
N GLY A 89 3.12 -17.15 -0.88
CA GLY A 89 1.96 -16.72 -0.12
C GLY A 89 1.90 -15.20 0.03
N ARG A 90 0.67 -14.68 0.06
CA ARG A 90 0.42 -13.24 -0.02
C ARG A 90 0.83 -12.49 1.24
N LYS A 91 0.51 -13.04 2.42
CA LYS A 91 0.77 -12.40 3.71
C LYS A 91 2.27 -12.20 4.01
N PRO A 92 3.16 -13.19 3.85
CA PRO A 92 4.60 -12.99 4.08
C PRO A 92 5.20 -11.91 3.18
N ILE A 93 4.81 -11.88 1.91
CA ILE A 93 5.35 -10.88 0.97
C ILE A 93 4.86 -9.47 1.27
N LEU A 94 3.61 -9.30 1.73
CA LEU A 94 3.13 -8.02 2.22
C LEU A 94 3.94 -7.51 3.43
N LEU A 95 4.31 -8.39 4.35
CA LEU A 95 5.15 -8.01 5.49
C LEU A 95 6.58 -7.64 5.05
N VAL A 96 7.15 -8.39 4.11
CA VAL A 96 8.47 -8.06 3.53
C VAL A 96 8.44 -6.72 2.81
N SER A 97 7.37 -6.40 2.06
CA SER A 97 7.22 -5.06 1.49
C SER A 97 7.17 -3.99 2.59
N GLN A 98 6.43 -4.21 3.68
CA GLN A 98 6.33 -3.23 4.75
C GLN A 98 7.68 -2.95 5.43
N VAL A 99 8.50 -3.99 5.62
CA VAL A 99 9.86 -3.85 6.16
C VAL A 99 10.73 -3.05 5.20
N GLY A 100 10.61 -3.28 3.89
CA GLY A 100 11.33 -2.51 2.89
C GLY A 100 10.93 -1.03 2.87
N THR A 101 9.63 -0.75 2.94
CA THR A 101 9.08 0.61 3.10
C THR A 101 9.63 1.28 4.37
N LEU A 102 9.63 0.58 5.50
CA LEU A 102 10.21 1.05 6.76
C LEU A 102 11.69 1.41 6.62
N VAL A 103 12.48 0.54 6.00
CA VAL A 103 13.91 0.80 5.74
C VAL A 103 14.08 2.02 4.84
N GLY A 104 13.23 2.16 3.81
CA GLY A 104 13.17 3.34 2.95
C GLY A 104 12.94 4.63 3.75
N PHE A 105 11.95 4.67 4.64
CA PHE A 105 11.68 5.85 5.47
C PHE A 105 12.77 6.15 6.50
N LEU A 106 13.38 5.12 7.11
CA LEU A 106 14.52 5.32 8.01
C LEU A 106 15.72 5.93 7.27
N LEU A 107 16.04 5.43 6.08
CA LEU A 107 17.10 5.97 5.23
C LEU A 107 16.79 7.41 4.80
N LEU A 108 15.54 7.71 4.48
CA LEU A 108 15.10 9.07 4.18
C LEU A 108 15.31 10.00 5.39
N GLY A 109 15.00 9.55 6.61
CA GLY A 109 15.15 10.34 7.82
C GLY A 109 16.61 10.67 8.17
N VAL A 110 17.54 9.76 7.88
CA VAL A 110 18.98 10.00 8.09
C VAL A 110 19.70 10.55 6.86
N ALA A 111 18.97 10.94 5.82
CA ALA A 111 19.56 11.35 4.55
C ALA A 111 20.35 12.66 4.68
N GLY A 112 21.67 12.55 4.70
CA GLY A 112 22.58 13.71 4.67
C GLY A 112 22.95 14.18 3.25
N SER A 113 22.47 13.51 2.21
CA SER A 113 22.76 13.86 0.81
C SER A 113 21.67 13.40 -0.15
N ILE A 114 21.64 14.02 -1.33
CA ILE A 114 20.69 13.68 -2.40
C ILE A 114 20.79 12.20 -2.84
N ILE A 115 21.98 11.61 -2.82
CA ILE A 115 22.19 10.21 -3.21
C ILE A 115 21.48 9.27 -2.24
N VAL A 116 21.53 9.55 -0.93
CA VAL A 116 20.81 8.75 0.08
C VAL A 116 19.30 8.87 -0.13
N LEU A 117 18.79 10.04 -0.54
CA LEU A 117 17.38 10.21 -0.90
C LEU A 117 17.00 9.35 -2.12
N PHE A 118 17.83 9.28 -3.16
CA PHE A 118 17.57 8.40 -4.30
C PHE A 118 17.53 6.93 -3.88
N ILE A 119 18.47 6.49 -3.05
CA ILE A 119 18.53 5.10 -2.55
C ILE A 119 17.28 4.79 -1.71
N SER A 120 16.88 5.71 -0.84
CA SER A 120 15.70 5.55 0.01
C SER A 120 14.42 5.45 -0.82
N ARG A 121 14.28 6.28 -1.88
CA ARG A 121 13.16 6.20 -2.84
C ARG A 121 13.16 4.90 -3.63
N LEU A 122 14.33 4.42 -4.02
CA LEU A 122 14.47 3.18 -4.78
C LEU A 122 14.03 1.97 -3.94
N ILE A 123 14.49 1.88 -2.70
CA ILE A 123 14.12 0.81 -1.77
C ILE A 123 12.61 0.85 -1.51
N ASP A 124 12.10 2.03 -1.14
CA ASP A 124 10.66 2.20 -0.88
C ASP A 124 9.83 1.86 -2.12
N GLY A 125 10.23 2.30 -3.30
CA GLY A 125 9.50 2.00 -4.54
C GLY A 125 9.50 0.52 -4.89
N LEU A 126 10.66 -0.15 -4.81
CA LEU A 126 10.74 -1.59 -5.05
C LEU A 126 9.85 -2.38 -4.08
N SER A 127 9.66 -1.88 -2.86
CA SER A 127 8.82 -2.47 -1.82
C SER A 127 7.34 -2.08 -1.94
N GLY A 128 7.02 -0.87 -2.42
CA GLY A 128 5.66 -0.32 -2.55
C GLY A 128 4.82 -0.93 -3.67
N GLY A 129 5.30 -1.98 -4.35
CA GLY A 129 4.58 -2.71 -5.40
C GLY A 129 3.46 -3.65 -4.88
N ASN A 130 3.02 -3.47 -3.64
CA ASN A 130 2.16 -4.40 -2.92
C ASN A 130 0.65 -4.21 -3.17
N ILE A 131 0.22 -3.13 -3.84
CA ILE A 131 -1.21 -2.83 -4.09
C ILE A 131 -1.90 -3.94 -4.87
N ALA A 132 -1.23 -4.51 -5.89
CA ALA A 132 -1.77 -5.64 -6.64
C ALA A 132 -1.93 -6.88 -5.73
N THR A 133 -0.96 -7.13 -4.84
CA THR A 133 -1.06 -8.23 -3.86
C THR A 133 -2.17 -7.97 -2.84
N ALA A 134 -2.34 -6.72 -2.40
CA ALA A 134 -3.41 -6.30 -1.50
C ALA A 134 -4.79 -6.52 -2.13
N GLN A 135 -5.00 -6.07 -3.37
CA GLN A 135 -6.22 -6.34 -4.15
C GLN A 135 -6.50 -7.83 -4.22
N ALA A 136 -5.47 -8.62 -4.51
CA ALA A 136 -5.59 -10.05 -4.64
C ALA A 136 -5.99 -10.71 -3.30
N VAL A 137 -5.37 -10.33 -2.17
CA VAL A 137 -5.78 -10.80 -0.83
C VAL A 137 -7.25 -10.46 -0.54
N ILE A 138 -7.69 -9.25 -0.88
CA ILE A 138 -9.09 -8.87 -0.70
C ILE A 138 -10.00 -9.75 -1.54
N THR A 139 -9.68 -10.00 -2.81
CA THR A 139 -10.52 -10.83 -3.69
C THR A 139 -10.58 -12.29 -3.26
N ASP A 140 -9.52 -12.83 -2.66
CA ASP A 140 -9.50 -14.19 -2.11
C ASP A 140 -10.32 -14.33 -0.82
N ASN A 141 -10.48 -13.24 -0.07
CA ASN A 141 -11.18 -13.22 1.22
C ASN A 141 -12.59 -12.62 1.13
N THR A 142 -13.10 -12.38 -0.09
CA THR A 142 -14.44 -11.82 -0.34
C THR A 142 -15.23 -12.66 -1.32
N ASN A 143 -16.55 -12.64 -1.18
CA ASN A 143 -17.51 -13.26 -2.10
C ASN A 143 -18.09 -12.21 -3.08
N GLU A 144 -18.93 -12.63 -4.03
CA GLU A 144 -19.50 -11.72 -5.05
C GLU A 144 -20.21 -10.50 -4.45
N LYS A 145 -20.90 -10.67 -3.32
CA LYS A 145 -21.64 -9.59 -2.64
C LYS A 145 -20.72 -8.59 -1.93
N THR A 146 -19.62 -9.08 -1.34
CA THR A 146 -18.72 -8.28 -0.48
C THR A 146 -17.45 -7.79 -1.18
N ARG A 147 -17.12 -8.33 -2.36
CA ARG A 147 -15.90 -7.99 -3.11
C ARG A 147 -15.81 -6.52 -3.47
N THR A 148 -16.89 -5.93 -3.97
CA THR A 148 -16.93 -4.50 -4.31
C THR A 148 -16.68 -3.63 -3.08
N GLN A 149 -17.25 -4.00 -1.93
CA GLN A 149 -17.02 -3.30 -0.67
C GLN A 149 -15.56 -3.42 -0.21
N GLY A 150 -14.99 -4.62 -0.29
CA GLY A 150 -13.58 -4.87 0.04
C GLY A 150 -12.62 -4.07 -0.83
N LEU A 151 -12.80 -4.09 -2.15
CA LEU A 151 -11.98 -3.29 -3.08
C LEU A 151 -12.21 -1.78 -2.89
N GLY A 152 -13.41 -1.37 -2.51
CA GLY A 152 -13.73 0.02 -2.15
C GLY A 152 -12.92 0.53 -0.96
N LEU A 153 -12.55 -0.33 -0.01
CA LEU A 153 -11.68 0.05 1.11
C LEU A 153 -10.27 0.42 0.67
N ILE A 154 -9.74 -0.17 -0.41
CA ILE A 154 -8.48 0.29 -1.01
C ILE A 154 -8.64 1.74 -1.47
N GLY A 155 -9.72 2.07 -2.17
CA GLY A 155 -10.01 3.45 -2.57
C GLY A 155 -10.13 4.41 -1.39
N ALA A 156 -10.75 3.97 -0.28
CA ALA A 156 -10.81 4.74 0.95
C ALA A 156 -9.41 4.98 1.56
N ALA A 157 -8.53 3.98 1.52
CA ALA A 157 -7.14 4.13 1.96
C ALA A 157 -6.39 5.18 1.13
N PHE A 158 -6.62 5.22 -0.19
CA PHE A 158 -6.10 6.30 -1.05
C PHE A 158 -6.60 7.67 -0.62
N GLY A 159 -7.92 7.85 -0.49
CA GLY A 159 -8.48 9.13 -0.06
C GLY A 159 -7.90 9.61 1.27
N LEU A 160 -7.87 8.72 2.27
CA LEU A 160 -7.35 9.05 3.59
C LEU A 160 -5.84 9.32 3.58
N GLY A 161 -5.04 8.51 2.89
CA GLY A 161 -3.59 8.69 2.81
C GLY A 161 -3.20 10.02 2.16
N PHE A 162 -3.93 10.44 1.13
CA PHE A 162 -3.68 11.72 0.45
C PHE A 162 -4.12 12.95 1.26
N VAL A 163 -5.08 12.80 2.17
CA VAL A 163 -5.50 13.89 3.06
C VAL A 163 -4.61 13.96 4.30
N ILE A 164 -4.38 12.81 4.95
CA ILE A 164 -3.70 12.73 6.25
C ILE A 164 -2.19 12.94 6.10
N GLY A 165 -1.57 12.37 5.06
CA GLY A 165 -0.11 12.41 4.90
C GLY A 165 0.47 13.84 4.84
N PRO A 166 -0.01 14.74 3.96
CA PRO A 166 0.50 16.12 3.91
C PRO A 166 0.28 16.90 5.21
N VAL A 167 -0.83 16.64 5.92
CA VAL A 167 -1.10 17.26 7.23
C VAL A 167 -0.07 16.80 8.26
N ILE A 168 0.23 15.50 8.32
CA ILE A 168 1.28 14.96 9.20
C ILE A 168 2.64 15.52 8.85
N ALA A 169 2.98 15.63 7.56
CA ALA A 169 4.24 16.23 7.11
C ALA A 169 4.38 17.68 7.61
N PHE A 170 3.33 18.49 7.43
CA PHE A 170 3.33 19.87 7.91
C PHE A 170 3.47 19.96 9.44
N LEU A 171 2.65 19.20 10.19
CA LEU A 171 2.68 19.23 11.66
C LEU A 171 4.02 18.76 12.23
N SER A 172 4.61 17.72 11.64
CA SER A 172 5.92 17.21 12.07
C SER A 172 7.07 18.17 11.75
N LEU A 173 7.03 18.87 10.61
CA LEU A 173 7.98 19.95 10.31
C LEU A 173 7.82 21.12 11.30
N GLN A 174 6.59 21.54 11.55
CA GLN A 174 6.30 22.67 12.45
C GLN A 174 6.75 22.37 13.88
N ALA A 175 6.43 21.17 14.39
CA ALA A 175 6.79 20.76 15.75
C ALA A 175 8.30 20.56 15.96
N SER A 176 9.05 20.24 14.90
CA SER A 176 10.49 19.97 14.97
C SER A 176 11.37 21.18 14.63
N GLY A 177 10.79 22.36 14.39
CA GLY A 177 11.54 23.56 14.03
C GLY A 177 12.14 23.49 12.62
N ASN A 178 11.37 22.96 11.64
CA ASN A 178 11.78 22.73 10.25
C ASN A 178 12.89 21.68 10.07
N ASN A 179 12.93 20.67 10.93
CA ASN A 179 13.83 19.54 10.72
C ASN A 179 13.24 18.56 9.68
N TYR A 180 13.87 18.48 8.50
CA TYR A 180 13.39 17.64 7.39
C TYR A 180 13.44 16.13 7.68
N SER A 181 14.19 15.70 8.69
CA SER A 181 14.23 14.30 9.12
C SER A 181 12.97 13.89 9.91
N ALA A 182 12.31 14.82 10.59
CA ALA A 182 11.20 14.50 11.50
C ALA A 182 9.99 13.86 10.79
N PRO A 183 9.50 14.37 9.63
CA PRO A 183 8.41 13.73 8.90
C PRO A 183 8.73 12.30 8.46
N ALA A 184 9.99 12.04 8.10
CA ALA A 184 10.44 10.72 7.68
C ALA A 184 10.45 9.71 8.83
N PHE A 185 10.90 10.11 10.02
CA PHE A 185 10.82 9.26 11.22
C PHE A 185 9.39 9.02 11.69
N VAL A 186 8.51 10.02 11.56
CA VAL A 186 7.08 9.86 11.82
C VAL A 186 6.47 8.84 10.85
N ALA A 187 6.78 8.93 9.56
CA ALA A 187 6.35 7.94 8.57
C ALA A 187 6.89 6.53 8.87
N ALA A 188 8.16 6.41 9.28
CA ALA A 188 8.75 5.14 9.71
C ALA A 188 8.02 4.54 10.92
N GLY A 189 7.65 5.37 11.90
CA GLY A 189 6.90 4.93 13.08
C GLY A 189 5.51 4.35 12.76
N PHE A 190 4.85 4.83 11.71
CA PHE A 190 3.58 4.25 11.23
C PHE A 190 3.74 2.96 10.45
N SER A 191 4.95 2.64 9.99
CA SER A 191 5.24 1.46 9.16
C SER A 191 5.47 0.16 9.95
N LEU A 192 5.17 0.18 11.26
CA LEU A 192 5.37 -0.89 12.23
C LEU A 192 4.05 -1.40 12.80
#